data_AF-A0A939SUV3-F1
#
_entry.id   AF-A0A939SUV3-F1
#
_cell.length_a   1.000
_cell.length_b   1.000
_cell.length_c   1.000
_cell.angle_alpha   90.00
_cell.angle_beta   90.00
_cell.angle_gamma   90.00
#
_symmetry.space_group_name_H-M   'P 1'
#
loop_
_entity.id
_entity.type
_entity.pdbx_description
1 polymer ?
#
loop_
_entity_poly.entity_id
_entity_poly.type
_entity_poly.pdbx_seq_one_letter_code
_entity_poly.pdbx_strand_id
1 'polypeptide(L)'
;MENQLIGDYLRENQADFGVFLLIWQGENQSDKNWVINGVKVNLSELENALTQHWLSISPKYPKIKDVKIIVIDLSLREIRSAE
;
A
#
# COMPACT_ATOMS: atom_id res chain seq x y z
N MET A 1 3.48 -9.23 -7.17
CA MET A 1 2.87 -7.97 -6.69
C MET A 1 2.92 -6.85 -7.71
N GLU A 2 3.81 -6.85 -8.71
CA GLU A 2 3.81 -5.86 -9.81
C GLU A 2 2.41 -5.67 -10.42
N ASN A 3 1.68 -6.74 -10.70
CA ASN A 3 0.32 -6.63 -11.27
C ASN A 3 -0.73 -6.04 -10.31
N GLN A 4 -0.57 -6.14 -8.99
CA GLN A 4 -1.54 -5.54 -8.05
C GLN A 4 -1.25 -4.05 -7.81
N LEU A 5 0.03 -3.69 -7.83
CA LEU A 5 0.52 -2.33 -7.64
C LEU A 5 0.55 -1.54 -8.95
N ILE A 6 0.02 -2.07 -10.06
CA ILE A 6 0.06 -1.45 -11.39
C ILE A 6 -1.17 -1.79 -12.24
N GLY A 7 -1.78 -2.97 -12.06
CA GLY A 7 -2.72 -3.56 -13.02
C GLY A 7 -4.20 -3.18 -12.85
N ASP A 8 -4.67 -2.91 -11.64
CA ASP A 8 -6.11 -2.68 -11.35
C ASP A 8 -6.34 -1.48 -10.43
N TYR A 9 -5.56 -0.41 -10.61
CA TYR A 9 -5.93 0.85 -9.97
C TYR A 9 -7.27 1.34 -10.48
N LEU A 10 -7.99 2.04 -9.61
CA LEU A 10 -9.05 3.00 -9.97
C LEU A 10 -8.47 4.09 -10.86
N ARG A 11 -8.07 3.72 -12.08
CA ARG A 11 -7.44 4.56 -13.04
C ARG A 11 -8.41 4.64 -14.19
N GLU A 12 -9.08 5.76 -14.26
CA GLU A 12 -9.58 6.21 -15.55
C GLU A 12 -8.38 6.23 -16.50
N ASN A 13 -8.52 5.72 -17.73
CA ASN A 13 -7.39 5.51 -18.67
C ASN A 13 -6.59 6.80 -19.01
N GLN A 14 -7.02 7.96 -18.51
CA GLN A 14 -6.37 9.26 -18.64
C GLN A 14 -5.83 9.84 -17.32
N ALA A 15 -5.96 9.15 -16.19
CA ALA A 15 -5.52 9.66 -14.91
C ALA A 15 -4.01 9.47 -14.73
N ASP A 16 -3.28 10.57 -14.77
CA ASP A 16 -1.83 10.60 -14.52
C ASP A 16 -1.46 10.21 -13.08
N PHE A 17 -2.42 10.20 -12.16
CA PHE A 17 -2.23 9.92 -10.73
C PHE A 17 -3.04 8.70 -10.28
N GLY A 18 -2.54 7.96 -9.29
CA GLY A 18 -3.22 6.80 -8.71
C GLY A 18 -3.23 6.80 -7.18
N VAL A 19 -4.15 6.04 -6.58
CA VAL A 19 -4.18 5.77 -5.13
C VAL A 19 -4.19 4.27 -4.90
N PHE A 20 -3.25 3.76 -4.09
CA PHE A 20 -3.23 2.38 -3.62
C PHE A 20 -3.71 2.30 -2.18
N LEU A 21 -4.85 1.66 -1.99
CA LEU A 21 -5.44 1.49 -0.69
C LEU A 21 -5.27 0.05 -0.22
N LEU A 22 -4.61 -0.12 0.93
CA LEU A 22 -4.50 -1.39 1.63
C LEU A 22 -5.25 -1.30 2.95
N ILE A 23 -6.16 -2.23 3.19
CA ILE A 23 -6.97 -2.27 4.42
C ILE A 23 -6.62 -3.55 5.17
N TRP A 24 -6.21 -3.39 6.42
CA TRP A 24 -6.03 -4.48 7.36
C TRP A 24 -7.20 -4.55 8.34
N GLN A 25 -7.85 -5.71 8.45
CA GLN A 25 -9.04 -5.90 9.29
C GLN A 25 -8.72 -6.36 10.73
N GLY A 26 -7.45 -6.62 11.07
CA GLY A 26 -7.07 -7.01 12.43
C GLY A 26 -7.18 -8.50 12.77
N GLU A 27 -7.73 -9.34 11.88
CA GLU A 27 -7.88 -10.78 12.13
C GLU A 27 -6.54 -11.52 12.03
N ASN A 28 -6.17 -12.30 13.05
CA ASN A 28 -4.85 -12.96 13.22
C ASN A 28 -3.68 -11.99 13.41
N GLN A 29 -3.48 -11.57 14.66
CA GLN A 29 -2.40 -10.69 15.14
C GLN A 29 -0.98 -11.25 15.00
N SER A 30 -0.82 -12.51 14.58
CA SER A 30 0.49 -13.13 14.40
C SER A 30 1.26 -12.42 13.28
N ASP A 31 2.19 -11.53 13.66
CA ASP A 31 3.31 -11.00 12.89
C ASP A 31 3.08 -10.91 11.37
N LYS A 32 2.05 -10.14 10.99
CA LYS A 32 1.79 -9.80 9.59
C LYS A 32 2.95 -8.97 9.07
N ASN A 33 3.79 -9.64 8.32
CA ASN A 33 4.94 -9.07 7.66
C ASN A 33 4.86 -9.35 6.16
N TRP A 34 5.35 -8.41 5.38
CA TRP A 34 5.45 -8.50 3.93
C TRP A 34 6.92 -8.45 3.53
N VAL A 35 7.27 -9.08 2.42
CA VAL A 35 8.60 -8.94 1.84
C VAL A 35 8.50 -7.99 0.65
N ILE A 36 9.04 -6.78 0.81
CA ILE A 36 9.08 -5.76 -0.24
C ILE A 36 10.55 -5.53 -0.60
N ASN A 37 10.91 -5.70 -1.87
CA ASN A 37 12.31 -5.61 -2.34
C ASN A 37 13.29 -6.48 -1.52
N GLY A 38 12.86 -7.68 -1.09
CA GLY A 38 13.68 -8.59 -0.28
C GLY A 38 13.77 -8.23 1.20
N VAL A 39 13.14 -7.13 1.64
CA VAL A 39 13.11 -6.69 3.04
C VAL A 39 11.78 -7.07 3.68
N LYS A 40 11.85 -7.72 4.84
CA LYS A 40 10.68 -8.03 5.66
C LYS A 40 10.23 -6.78 6.41
N VAL A 41 8.99 -6.36 6.23
CA VAL A 41 8.40 -5.15 6.82
C VAL A 41 7.08 -5.45 7.51
N ASN A 42 6.81 -4.77 8.62
CA ASN A 42 5.54 -4.86 9.35
C ASN A 42 4.49 -3.88 8.80
N LEU A 43 3.29 -3.86 9.39
CA LEU A 43 2.19 -3.01 8.92
C LEU A 43 2.52 -1.51 8.97
N SER A 44 3.22 -1.05 10.02
CA SER A 44 3.60 0.37 10.17
C SER A 44 4.66 0.82 9.15
N GLU A 45 5.44 -0.12 8.63
CA GLU A 45 6.49 0.11 7.63
C GLU A 45 5.98 -0.04 6.19
N LEU A 46 4.83 -0.68 6.02
CA LEU A 46 4.33 -1.13 4.73
C LEU A 46 4.07 0.02 3.75
N GLU A 47 3.48 1.13 4.20
CA GLU A 47 3.23 2.31 3.34
C GLU A 47 4.55 2.84 2.76
N ASN A 48 5.55 3.04 3.61
CA ASN A 48 6.84 3.55 3.18
C ASN A 48 7.56 2.57 2.26
N ALA A 49 7.58 1.27 2.61
CA ALA A 49 8.23 0.24 1.81
C ALA A 49 7.65 0.16 0.39
N LEU A 50 6.32 0.20 0.27
CA LEU A 50 5.65 0.21 -1.04
C LEU A 50 5.91 1.53 -1.80
N THR A 51 6.00 2.67 -1.09
CA THR A 51 6.30 3.96 -1.71
C THR A 51 7.71 3.97 -2.30
N GLN A 52 8.70 3.46 -1.56
CA GLN A 52 10.06 3.30 -2.09
C GLN A 52 10.12 2.31 -3.25
N HIS A 53 9.35 1.22 -3.18
CA HIS A 53 9.22 0.29 -4.29
C HIS A 53 8.64 0.95 -5.53
N TRP A 54 7.56 1.73 -5.40
CA TRP A 54 6.98 2.52 -6.49
C TRP A 54 8.03 3.44 -7.12
N LEU A 55 8.75 4.24 -6.33
CA LEU A 55 9.79 5.14 -6.84
C LEU A 55 10.89 4.38 -7.60
N SER A 56 11.22 3.16 -7.18
CA SER A 56 12.23 2.34 -7.87
C SER A 56 11.76 1.81 -9.24
N ILE A 57 10.45 1.64 -9.44
CA ILE A 57 9.89 1.10 -10.69
C ILE A 57 9.23 2.16 -11.57
N SER A 58 8.89 3.34 -11.02
CA SER A 58 8.19 4.42 -11.73
C SER A 58 8.84 4.88 -13.04
N PRO A 59 10.19 4.83 -13.23
CA PRO A 59 10.79 5.15 -14.53
C PRO A 59 10.34 4.23 -15.68
N LYS A 60 9.89 3.01 -15.36
CA LYS A 60 9.32 2.07 -16.35
C LYS A 60 7.88 2.41 -16.73
N TYR A 61 7.24 3.33 -16.00
CA TYR A 61 5.84 3.72 -16.16
C TYR A 61 5.70 5.24 -16.37
N PRO A 62 6.24 5.79 -17.47
CA PRO A 62 6.31 7.25 -17.70
C PRO A 62 4.94 7.94 -17.87
N LYS A 63 3.87 7.17 -18.07
CA LYS A 63 2.49 7.69 -18.11
C LYS A 63 1.86 7.82 -16.71
N ILE A 64 2.61 7.57 -15.64
CA ILE A 64 2.16 7.68 -14.25
C ILE A 64 3.02 8.75 -13.61
N LYS A 65 2.40 9.87 -13.25
CA LYS A 65 3.07 10.97 -12.55
C LYS A 65 3.31 10.60 -11.10
N ASP A 66 2.33 10.02 -10.41
CA ASP A 66 2.51 9.56 -9.04
C ASP A 66 1.45 8.54 -8.59
N VAL A 67 1.77 7.78 -7.55
CA VAL A 67 0.85 6.86 -6.86
C VAL A 67 0.93 7.13 -5.35
N LYS A 68 -0.16 7.63 -4.77
CA LYS A 68 -0.27 7.75 -3.32
C LYS A 68 -0.65 6.40 -2.72
N ILE A 69 0.20 5.89 -1.84
CA ILE A 69 -0.07 4.66 -1.08
C ILE A 69 -0.67 5.03 0.28
N ILE A 70 -1.71 4.31 0.68
CA ILE A 70 -2.42 4.49 1.94
C ILE A 70 -2.63 3.10 2.56
N VAL A 71 -2.16 2.92 3.79
CA VAL A 71 -2.39 1.72 4.59
C VAL A 71 -3.32 2.06 5.74
N ILE A 72 -4.46 1.38 5.84
CA ILE A 72 -5.45 1.55 6.90
C ILE A 72 -5.42 0.32 7.80
N ASP A 73 -5.16 0.54 9.08
CA ASP A 73 -5.32 -0.46 10.14
C ASP A 73 -6.68 -0.28 10.84
N LEU A 74 -7.64 -1.15 10.53
CA LEU A 74 -8.95 -1.13 11.17
C LEU A 74 -8.97 -1.75 12.56
N SER A 75 -7.92 -2.45 12.98
CA SER A 75 -7.84 -3.00 14.35
C SER A 75 -7.77 -1.91 15.42
N LEU A 76 -7.30 -0.73 15.05
CA LEU A 76 -7.26 0.45 15.93
C LEU A 76 -8.66 1.01 16.25
N ARG A 77 -9.71 0.56 15.55
CA ARG A 77 -11.06 1.10 15.67
C ARG A 77 -11.75 0.73 17.00
N GLU A 78 -11.29 -0.30 17.70
CA GLU A 78 -11.89 -0.74 18.97
C GLU A 78 -11.50 0.10 20.20
N ILE A 79 -10.47 0.94 20.12
CA ILE A 79 -9.94 1.64 21.31
C ILE A 79 -10.84 2.82 21.75
N ARG A 80 -11.81 3.24 20.93
CA ARG A 80 -12.62 4.47 21.17
C ARG A 80 -14.03 4.28 21.75
N SER A 81 -14.49 3.05 22.02
CA SER A 81 -15.86 2.83 22.55
C SER A 81 -15.91 2.50 24.05
N ALA A 82 -14.83 2.77 24.79
CA ALA A 82 -14.73 2.48 26.24
C ALA A 82 -14.46 3.74 27.10
N GLU A 83 -14.92 4.91 26.66
CA GLU A 83 -14.95 6.16 27.44
C GLU A 83 -16.39 6.64 27.68
#